data_AF-A0AAV9ZI05-F1
#
_entry.id   AF-A0AAV9ZI05-F1
#
_cell.length_a   1.000
_cell.length_b   1.000
_cell.length_c   1.000
_cell.angle_alpha   90.00
_cell.angle_beta   90.00
_cell.angle_gamma   90.00
#
_symmetry.space_group_name_H-M   'P 1'
#
loop_
_entity.id
_entity.type
_entity.pdbx_description
1 polymer ?
#
loop_
_entity_poly.entity_id
_entity_poly.type
_entity_poly.pdbx_seq_one_letter_code
_entity_poly.pdbx_strand_id
1 'polypeptide(L)' 'MAQPSPSLPKPNPNQPYMQISALQATTIHLPNDLIIQGNTRTYTACPSLSFYLKHSHSDRHFIFDLG' A
#
# COMPACT_ATOMS: atom_id res chain seq x y z
N MET A 1 23.13 -30.46 -9.47
CA MET A 1 22.31 -30.35 -8.24
C MET A 1 21.40 -29.13 -8.42
N ALA A 2 20.09 -29.30 -8.44
CA ALA A 2 19.15 -28.19 -8.60
C ALA A 2 19.10 -27.36 -7.30
N GLN A 3 19.18 -26.03 -7.42
CA GLN A 3 19.02 -25.12 -6.27
C GLN A 3 17.57 -25.16 -5.79
N PRO A 4 17.31 -25.23 -4.46
CA PRO A 4 15.96 -25.18 -3.95
C PRO A 4 15.32 -23.83 -4.34
N SER A 5 14.10 -23.90 -4.90
CA SER A 5 13.30 -22.72 -5.19
C SER A 5 13.02 -21.97 -3.88
N PRO A 6 13.25 -20.65 -3.81
CA PRO A 6 12.95 -19.88 -2.60
C PRO A 6 11.47 -20.01 -2.28
N SER A 7 11.17 -20.41 -1.04
CA SER A 7 9.81 -20.53 -0.52
C SER A 7 9.66 -19.65 0.72
N LEU A 8 8.44 -19.12 0.92
CA LEU A 8 8.14 -18.36 2.12
C LEU A 8 8.18 -19.28 3.36
N PRO A 9 8.55 -18.75 4.53
CA PRO A 9 8.45 -19.49 5.79
C PRO A 9 7.02 -20.01 6.01
N LYS A 10 6.89 -21.18 6.65
CA LYS A 10 5.58 -21.67 7.09
C LYS A 10 4.98 -20.68 8.10
N PRO A 11 3.66 -20.43 8.08
CA PRO A 11 3.00 -19.59 9.07
C PRO A 11 3.27 -20.06 10.51
N ASN A 12 3.49 -19.13 11.43
CA ASN A 12 3.67 -19.39 12.86
C ASN A 12 2.60 -18.63 13.66
N PRO A 13 1.96 -19.24 14.69
CA PRO A 13 1.01 -18.54 15.56
C PRO A 13 1.54 -17.24 16.17
N ASN A 14 2.85 -17.12 16.39
CA ASN A 14 3.51 -15.93 16.95
C ASN A 14 4.20 -15.07 15.87
N GLN A 15 3.84 -15.24 14.59
CA GLN A 15 4.41 -14.46 13.51
C GLN A 15 3.94 -13.00 13.59
N PRO A 16 4.86 -12.00 13.63
CA PRO A 16 4.48 -10.60 13.62
C PRO A 16 3.74 -10.22 12.33
N TYR A 17 2.80 -9.28 12.46
CA TYR A 17 2.02 -8.73 11.36
C TYR A 17 1.81 -7.22 11.56
N MET A 18 1.37 -6.53 10.51
CA MET A 18 0.98 -5.13 10.56
C MET A 18 -0.54 -5.03 10.49
N GLN A 19 -1.15 -4.28 11.42
CA GLN A 19 -2.49 -3.74 11.21
C GLN A 19 -2.33 -2.48 10.34
N ILE A 20 -3.08 -2.42 9.24
CA ILE A 20 -2.99 -1.32 8.27
C ILE A 20 -4.36 -0.66 8.18
N SER A 21 -4.39 0.66 8.38
CA SER A 21 -5.56 1.50 8.14
C SER A 21 -5.30 2.39 6.94
N ALA A 22 -6.16 2.29 5.91
CA ALA A 22 -6.18 3.25 4.81
C ALA A 22 -6.92 4.50 5.26
N LEU A 23 -6.24 5.64 5.24
CA LEU A 23 -6.75 6.94 5.62
C LEU A 23 -6.97 7.75 4.34
N GLN A 24 -8.23 8.05 4.01
CA GLN A 24 -8.51 8.96 2.91
C GLN A 24 -8.23 10.39 3.34
N ALA A 25 -7.21 11.00 2.74
CA ALA A 25 -6.80 12.37 3.03
C ALA A 25 -7.65 13.38 2.25
N THR A 26 -7.80 13.18 0.94
CA THR A 26 -8.58 14.05 0.05
C THR A 26 -9.00 13.32 -1.23
N THR A 27 -9.64 14.04 -2.15
CA THR A 27 -9.91 13.62 -3.53
C THR A 27 -9.11 14.51 -4.48
N ILE A 28 -8.32 13.91 -5.36
CA ILE A 28 -7.53 14.60 -6.39
C ILE A 28 -8.13 14.33 -7.78
N HIS A 29 -8.15 15.37 -8.62
CA HIS A 29 -8.57 15.26 -10.02
C HIS A 29 -7.34 15.05 -10.90
N LEU A 30 -7.11 13.82 -11.34
CA LEU A 30 -5.95 13.48 -12.16
C LEU A 30 -6.32 13.45 -13.65
N PRO A 31 -5.48 14.05 -14.52
CA PRO A 31 -5.63 13.93 -15.96
C PRO A 31 -5.22 12.51 -16.40
N ASN A 32 -6.11 11.82 -17.10
CA ASN A 32 -6.01 10.40 -17.42
C ASN A 32 -4.83 10.05 -18.33
N ASP A 33 -4.35 11.00 -19.14
CA ASP A 33 -3.17 10.87 -20.00
C ASP A 33 -1.84 10.82 -19.23
N LEU A 34 -1.83 11.22 -17.94
CA LEU A 34 -0.68 11.02 -17.06
C LEU A 34 -0.66 9.63 -16.39
N ILE A 35 -1.79 8.92 -16.39
CA ILE A 35 -1.92 7.59 -15.77
C ILE A 35 -1.85 6.49 -16.83
N ILE A 36 -2.50 6.70 -17.98
CA ILE A 36 -2.61 5.73 -19.07
C ILE A 36 -2.08 6.36 -20.35
N GLN A 37 -0.97 5.82 -20.86
CA GLN A 37 -0.36 6.27 -22.11
C GLN A 37 -1.35 6.14 -23.29
N GLY A 38 -1.45 7.19 -24.10
CA GLY A 38 -2.33 7.23 -25.28
C GLY A 38 -3.80 7.54 -24.97
N ASN A 39 -4.14 7.85 -23.71
CA ASN A 39 -5.50 8.25 -23.33
C ASN A 39 -5.76 9.73 -23.67
N THR A 40 -7.03 10.08 -23.85
CA THR A 40 -7.47 11.47 -24.02
C THR A 40 -7.41 12.21 -22.69
N ARG A 41 -6.96 13.46 -22.71
CA ARG A 41 -6.91 14.32 -21.52
C ARG A 41 -8.31 14.63 -20.97
N THR A 42 -8.73 13.80 -20.04
CA THR A 42 -9.98 13.85 -19.27
C THR A 42 -9.62 13.70 -17.80
N TYR A 43 -10.46 14.17 -16.89
CA TYR A 43 -10.15 14.19 -15.46
C TYR A 43 -10.95 13.14 -14.71
N THR A 44 -10.26 12.35 -13.88
CA THR A 44 -10.90 11.38 -12.98
C THR A 44 -10.67 11.81 -11.53
N ALA A 45 -11.74 11.81 -10.74
CA ALA A 45 -11.64 12.00 -9.30
C ALA A 45 -11.15 10.69 -8.65
N CYS A 46 -10.07 10.76 -7.88
CA CYS A 46 -9.51 9.62 -7.17
C CYS A 46 -9.10 9.99 -5.75
N PRO A 47 -9.15 9.05 -4.79
CA PRO A 47 -8.76 9.33 -3.42
C PRO A 47 -7.23 9.46 -3.31
N SER A 48 -6.76 10.48 -2.60
CA SER A 48 -5.41 10.45 -2.00
C SER A 48 -5.50 9.69 -0.68
N LEU A 49 -4.62 8.71 -0.50
CA LEU A 49 -4.59 7.81 0.65
C LEU A 49 -3.26 7.95 1.39
N SER A 50 -3.32 8.09 2.71
CA SER A 50 -2.21 7.80 3.61
C SER A 50 -2.48 6.48 4.31
N PHE A 51 -1.44 5.80 4.80
CA PHE A 51 -1.60 4.54 5.51
C PHE A 51 -1.01 4.64 6.91
N TYR A 52 -1.80 4.26 7.90
CA TYR A 52 -1.33 4.09 9.26
C TYR A 52 -1.06 2.62 9.53
N LEU A 53 0.16 2.31 9.94
CA LEU A 53 0.64 0.97 10.19
C LEU A 53 0.94 0.82 11.68
N LYS A 54 0.37 -0.22 12.28
CA LYS A 54 0.64 -0.63 13.66
C LYS A 54 1.24 -2.03 13.68
N HIS A 55 2.46 -2.16 14.20
CA HIS A 55 3.12 -3.45 14.33
C HIS A 55 2.56 -4.23 15.52
N SER A 56 2.13 -5.48 15.28
CA SER A 56 1.36 -6.26 16.25
C SER A 56 2.12 -6.62 17.52
N HIS A 57 3.45 -6.74 17.47
CA HIS A 57 4.26 -7.21 18.60
C HIS A 57 4.96 -6.09 19.36
N SER A 58 5.46 -5.06 18.67
CA SER A 58 6.28 -4.01 19.29
C SER A 58 5.52 -2.73 19.61
N ASP A 59 4.22 -2.68 19.30
CA ASP A 59 3.38 -1.47 19.38
C ASP A 59 4.00 -0.25 18.66
N ARG A 60 4.83 -0.51 17.63
CA ARG A 60 5.42 0.57 16.84
C ARG A 60 4.41 1.05 15.82
N HIS A 61 4.37 2.36 15.67
CA HIS A 61 3.46 3.04 14.77
C HIS A 61 4.26 3.72 13.65
N PHE A 62 3.71 3.68 12.44
CA PHE A 62 4.30 4.28 11.26
C PHE A 62 3.19 4.87 10.39
N ILE A 63 3.45 6.03 9.80
CA ILE A 63 2.59 6.62 8.79
C ILE A 63 3.35 6.57 7.47
N PHE A 64 2.72 5.97 6.46
CA PHE A 64 3.21 5.96 5.09
C PHE A 64 2.41 6.95 4.25
N ASP A 65 3.14 7.85 3.60
CA ASP A 65 2.60 9.04 2.91
C ASP A 65 1.89 10.02 3.85
N LEU A 66 1.75 11.28 3.42
CA LEU A 66 1.09 12.34 4.19
C LEU A 66 -0.05 13.03 3.43
N GLY A 67 -0.43 12.50 2.26
CA GLY A 67 -1.60 12.93 1.50
C GLY A 67 -1.27 13.86 0.34
#